data_AF-A0A7C6RT08-F1
#
_entry.id   AF-A0A7C6RT08-F1
#
_cell.length_a   1.000
_cell.length_b   1.000
_cell.length_c   1.000
_cell.angle_alpha   90.00
_cell.angle_beta   90.00
_cell.angle_gamma   90.00
#
_symmetry.space_group_name_H-M   'P 1'
#
loop_
_entity.id
_entity.type
_entity.pdbx_description
1 polymer ?
#
loop_
_entity_poly.entity_id
_entity_poly.type
_entity_poly.pdbx_seq_one_letter_code
_entity_poly.pdbx_strand_id
1 'polypeptide(L)'
;MPRESLGFWTYGVPGLHHLASLSLLNVPRVLEKFGYAEVLWFCTDLLGHVVGPRAYLASLYNFDRAIGRFLPLDELEDVNIILYADHGMSFGESGLVDYNAAAREVFGPDLKFCTYPNIYISAEVDRSQKARELVDAGIDFVFYREGETVVACHGGGLAYFTEHDGLFRYTFTGSDPFGYYAAGYRGEALSREEWLELTADLRFPAVPPNVYSYLQNPYVGDFVISITPPKLPKTPLSNKANHTGLTTTDLMVPILLKGPAFEQLRGMETMWLHDLYSEYAPVDFDFVPARDQNKVAAFSSPNGPVVDLELSPAYRLRSRLEMAGLHSASLGVEWDLYSTFLSRIWLGAGAKVAPEESAILVGGVYELTLGRLSAAARFTYEVGPNKWELAHSLAWNLTSQLSAVWQIGRGVGVQFTW
;
A
#
# COMPACT_ATOMS: atom_id res chain seq x y z
N MET A 1 -7.17 -4.08 5.78
CA MET A 1 -5.69 -4.12 5.72
C MET A 1 -5.11 -4.17 7.14
N PRO A 2 -4.04 -4.95 7.42
CA PRO A 2 -3.42 -5.02 8.73
C PRO A 2 -2.87 -3.65 9.07
N ARG A 3 -3.09 -3.19 10.31
CA ARG A 3 -2.55 -1.91 10.78
C ARG A 3 -1.04 -1.84 10.60
N GLU A 4 -0.35 -2.97 10.76
CA GLU A 4 1.11 -3.06 10.64
C GLU A 4 1.60 -2.77 9.20
N SER A 5 0.78 -3.05 8.18
CA SER A 5 1.09 -2.76 6.77
C SER A 5 1.00 -1.27 6.43
N LEU A 6 0.17 -0.50 7.15
CA LEU A 6 0.05 0.95 6.94
C LEU A 6 1.36 1.70 7.22
N GLY A 7 2.27 1.12 8.00
CA GLY A 7 3.58 1.69 8.28
C GLY A 7 4.47 1.87 7.04
N PHE A 8 4.24 1.10 5.98
CA PHE A 8 5.09 1.12 4.78
C PHE A 8 5.09 2.46 4.05
N TRP A 9 4.02 3.26 4.16
CA TRP A 9 4.00 4.65 3.68
C TRP A 9 5.17 5.48 4.24
N THR A 10 5.50 5.29 5.52
CA THR A 10 6.63 5.99 6.16
C THR A 10 7.97 5.52 5.63
N TYR A 11 8.08 4.25 5.24
CA TYR A 11 9.32 3.68 4.68
C TYR A 11 9.51 4.04 3.20
N GLY A 12 8.46 4.49 2.52
CA GLY A 12 8.50 5.03 1.17
C GLY A 12 9.23 6.37 1.06
N VAL A 13 9.47 7.07 2.17
CA VAL A 13 10.19 8.35 2.18
C VAL A 13 11.66 8.14 1.78
N PRO A 14 12.24 8.98 0.89
CA PRO A 14 13.63 8.83 0.46
C PRO A 14 14.58 8.83 1.65
N GLY A 15 15.51 7.87 1.65
CA GLY A 15 16.43 7.63 2.77
C GLY A 15 15.91 6.62 3.80
N LEU A 16 14.60 6.45 3.96
CA LEU A 16 14.01 5.45 4.87
C LEU A 16 13.75 4.08 4.21
N HIS A 17 13.94 3.96 2.90
CA HIS A 17 13.77 2.70 2.15
C HIS A 17 14.55 1.49 2.70
N HIS A 18 15.68 1.70 3.38
CA HIS A 18 16.39 0.61 4.07
C HIS A 18 15.57 -0.01 5.20
N LEU A 19 14.69 0.77 5.85
CA LEU A 19 13.74 0.27 6.83
C LEU A 19 12.67 -0.61 6.17
N ALA A 20 12.23 -0.30 4.94
CA ALA A 20 11.35 -1.20 4.18
C ALA A 20 12.03 -2.54 3.87
N SER A 21 13.36 -2.55 3.62
CA SER A 21 14.10 -3.80 3.47
C SER A 21 14.15 -4.60 4.77
N LEU A 22 14.50 -3.93 5.87
CA LEU A 22 14.63 -4.57 7.17
C LEU A 22 13.29 -5.08 7.73
N SER A 23 12.18 -4.44 7.38
CA SER A 23 10.85 -4.86 7.82
C SER A 23 10.46 -6.24 7.30
N LEU A 24 11.03 -6.68 6.18
CA LEU A 24 10.81 -8.01 5.60
C LEU A 24 11.18 -9.15 6.55
N LEU A 25 12.15 -8.92 7.46
CA LEU A 25 12.56 -9.90 8.48
C LEU A 25 11.42 -10.26 9.43
N ASN A 26 10.38 -9.42 9.52
CA ASN A 26 9.25 -9.60 10.43
C ASN A 26 8.00 -10.14 9.73
N VAL A 27 8.07 -10.48 8.43
CA VAL A 27 6.94 -11.07 7.70
C VAL A 27 6.36 -12.31 8.40
N PRO A 28 7.17 -13.30 8.87
CA PRO A 28 6.62 -14.47 9.58
C PRO A 28 5.80 -14.11 10.81
N ARG A 29 6.26 -13.14 11.61
CA ARG A 29 5.54 -12.66 12.79
C ARG A 29 4.19 -12.03 12.43
N VAL A 30 4.14 -11.28 11.33
CA VAL A 30 2.89 -10.66 10.85
C VAL A 30 1.93 -11.74 10.34
N LEU A 31 2.45 -12.73 9.60
CA LEU A 31 1.67 -13.88 9.13
C LEU A 31 1.08 -14.68 10.29
N GLU A 32 1.85 -14.98 11.33
CA GLU A 32 1.36 -15.69 12.52
C GLU A 32 0.21 -14.94 13.20
N LYS A 33 0.28 -13.60 13.22
CA LYS A 33 -0.70 -12.75 13.91
C LYS A 33 -1.97 -12.50 13.11
N PHE A 34 -1.86 -12.28 11.79
CA PHE A 34 -2.98 -11.85 10.95
C PHE A 34 -3.44 -12.90 9.93
N GLY A 35 -2.67 -13.99 9.74
CA GLY A 35 -2.91 -14.97 8.68
C GLY A 35 -2.45 -14.52 7.29
N TYR A 36 -2.07 -13.25 7.12
CA TYR A 36 -1.53 -12.69 5.89
C TYR A 36 -0.59 -11.51 6.20
N ALA A 37 0.28 -11.16 5.26
CA ALA A 37 1.19 -10.03 5.38
C ALA A 37 1.24 -9.26 4.06
N GLU A 38 0.80 -8.00 4.11
CA GLU A 38 0.82 -7.10 2.95
C GLU A 38 2.00 -6.15 3.08
N VAL A 39 2.90 -6.19 2.10
CA VAL A 39 4.11 -5.38 2.03
C VAL A 39 3.97 -4.38 0.88
N LEU A 40 3.89 -3.08 1.21
CA LEU A 40 3.78 -2.02 0.22
C LEU A 40 5.16 -1.44 -0.09
N TRP A 41 5.67 -1.67 -1.30
CA TRP A 41 6.98 -1.16 -1.71
C TRP A 41 6.86 0.17 -2.49
N PHE A 42 6.70 1.26 -1.75
CA PHE A 42 6.41 2.58 -2.35
C PHE A 42 7.62 3.28 -3.02
N CYS A 43 8.85 2.87 -2.69
CA CYS A 43 10.06 3.60 -3.07
C CYS A 43 10.29 3.66 -4.59
N THR A 44 9.82 2.65 -5.32
CA THR A 44 9.97 2.55 -6.79
C THR A 44 9.21 3.66 -7.50
N ASP A 45 7.94 3.86 -7.15
CA ASP A 45 7.08 4.89 -7.74
C ASP A 45 7.63 6.30 -7.52
N LEU A 46 7.92 6.63 -6.25
CA LEU A 46 8.43 7.95 -5.87
C LEU A 46 9.74 8.30 -6.59
N LEU A 47 10.67 7.35 -6.70
CA LEU A 47 11.94 7.57 -7.39
C LEU A 47 11.74 7.72 -8.90
N GLY A 48 10.76 7.02 -9.48
CA GLY A 48 10.33 7.23 -10.87
C GLY A 48 9.89 8.67 -11.11
N HIS A 49 8.93 9.15 -10.34
CA HIS A 49 8.37 10.50 -10.47
C HIS A 49 9.39 11.63 -10.27
N VAL A 50 10.18 11.55 -9.19
CA VAL A 50 11.02 12.66 -8.72
C VAL A 50 12.43 12.63 -9.34
N VAL A 51 13.01 11.44 -9.50
CA VAL A 51 14.42 11.29 -9.88
C VAL A 51 14.58 10.86 -11.33
N GLY A 52 13.74 9.92 -11.80
CA GLY A 52 13.68 9.47 -13.20
C GLY A 52 14.14 8.02 -13.41
N PRO A 53 14.30 7.59 -14.67
CA PRO A 53 14.34 6.17 -15.05
C PRO A 53 15.52 5.39 -14.47
N ARG A 54 16.70 6.00 -14.34
CA ARG A 54 17.87 5.33 -13.76
C ARG A 54 17.67 5.02 -12.27
N ALA A 55 17.05 5.92 -11.53
CA ALA A 55 16.78 5.72 -10.11
C ALA A 55 15.63 4.73 -9.89
N TYR A 56 14.60 4.80 -10.73
CA TYR A 56 13.55 3.78 -10.80
C TYR A 56 14.14 2.37 -11.00
N LEU A 57 14.99 2.18 -12.01
CA LEU A 57 15.62 0.89 -12.26
C LEU A 57 16.52 0.43 -11.08
N ALA A 58 17.31 1.34 -10.51
CA ALA A 58 18.11 1.05 -9.33
C ALA A 58 17.25 0.62 -8.12
N SER A 59 16.06 1.21 -7.98
CA SER A 59 15.13 0.87 -6.90
C SER A 59 14.51 -0.52 -7.07
N LEU A 60 14.27 -0.97 -8.31
CA LEU A 60 13.84 -2.33 -8.60
C LEU A 60 14.93 -3.36 -8.25
N TYR A 61 16.20 -3.08 -8.57
CA TYR A 61 17.32 -3.93 -8.13
C TYR A 61 17.46 -3.96 -6.60
N ASN A 62 17.16 -2.85 -5.92
CA ASN A 62 17.15 -2.82 -4.46
C ASN A 62 15.99 -3.63 -3.87
N PHE A 63 14.82 -3.60 -4.51
CA PHE A 63 13.67 -4.42 -4.15
C PHE A 63 13.98 -5.91 -4.25
N ASP A 64 14.50 -6.37 -5.40
CA ASP A 64 14.94 -7.74 -5.62
C ASP A 64 15.96 -8.19 -4.55
N ARG A 65 16.99 -7.37 -4.34
CA ARG A 65 18.01 -7.62 -3.31
C ARG A 65 17.41 -7.65 -1.90
N ALA A 66 16.43 -6.82 -1.60
CA ALA A 66 15.80 -6.76 -0.29
C ALA A 66 15.03 -8.06 0.00
N ILE A 67 14.24 -8.54 -0.97
CA ILE A 67 13.57 -9.84 -0.88
C ILE A 67 14.60 -10.94 -0.65
N GLY A 68 15.62 -11.04 -1.50
CA GLY A 68 16.60 -12.13 -1.43
C GLY A 68 17.48 -12.13 -0.18
N ARG A 69 17.59 -11.01 0.55
CA ARG A 69 18.44 -10.88 1.75
C ARG A 69 17.68 -10.86 3.07
N PHE A 70 16.47 -10.31 3.09
CA PHE A 70 15.77 -9.97 4.34
C PHE A 70 14.43 -10.68 4.47
N LEU A 71 13.85 -11.21 3.41
CA LEU A 71 12.67 -12.07 3.54
C LEU A 71 13.14 -13.49 3.91
N PRO A 72 12.73 -14.05 5.06
CA PRO A 72 13.13 -15.40 5.47
C PRO A 72 12.35 -16.45 4.68
N LEU A 73 12.75 -16.67 3.42
CA LEU A 73 12.04 -17.53 2.47
C LEU A 73 11.92 -18.99 2.93
N ASP A 74 12.84 -19.45 3.77
CA ASP A 74 12.84 -20.77 4.41
C ASP A 74 11.71 -20.92 5.44
N GLU A 75 11.26 -19.83 6.06
CA GLU A 75 10.10 -19.82 6.95
C GLU A 75 8.77 -19.67 6.19
N LEU A 76 8.80 -19.59 4.85
CA LEU A 76 7.66 -19.30 3.98
C LEU A 76 7.37 -20.42 2.96
N GLU A 77 7.79 -21.65 3.24
CA GLU A 77 7.57 -22.80 2.33
C GLU A 77 6.08 -23.10 2.12
N ASP A 78 5.29 -23.04 3.19
CA ASP A 78 3.84 -23.30 3.18
C ASP A 78 2.99 -22.02 2.95
N VAL A 79 3.63 -20.93 2.53
CA VAL A 79 2.99 -19.62 2.36
C VAL A 79 2.80 -19.32 0.87
N ASN A 80 1.58 -18.92 0.51
CA ASN A 80 1.29 -18.40 -0.81
C ASN A 80 1.82 -16.96 -0.92
N ILE A 81 2.64 -16.69 -1.94
CA ILE A 81 3.25 -15.39 -2.20
C ILE A 81 2.68 -14.83 -3.50
N ILE A 82 2.20 -13.59 -3.43
CA ILE A 82 1.74 -12.80 -4.57
C ILE A 82 2.63 -11.56 -4.64
N LEU A 83 3.20 -11.31 -5.81
CA LEU A 83 3.93 -10.09 -6.13
C LEU A 83 3.32 -9.44 -7.36
N TYR A 84 2.84 -8.21 -7.22
CA TYR A 84 2.26 -7.42 -8.30
C TYR A 84 2.56 -5.94 -8.10
N ALA A 85 2.27 -5.13 -9.12
CA ALA A 85 2.24 -3.68 -9.03
C ALA A 85 0.80 -3.20 -9.22
N ASP A 86 0.45 -2.07 -8.62
CA ASP A 86 -0.84 -1.39 -8.81
C ASP A 86 -0.95 -0.75 -10.19
N HIS A 87 0.17 -0.25 -10.73
CA HIS A 87 0.26 0.27 -12.09
C HIS A 87 1.70 0.23 -12.62
N GLY A 88 1.84 0.54 -13.91
CA GLY A 88 3.12 0.73 -14.57
C GLY A 88 3.70 2.13 -14.36
N MET A 89 4.65 2.51 -15.21
CA MET A 89 5.30 3.83 -15.18
C MET A 89 5.86 4.18 -16.55
N SER A 90 5.55 5.38 -17.02
CA SER A 90 6.07 5.94 -18.25
C SER A 90 7.00 7.12 -18.00
N PHE A 91 8.03 7.23 -18.83
CA PHE A 91 9.01 8.32 -18.77
C PHE A 91 8.78 9.30 -19.90
N GLY A 92 8.85 10.59 -19.58
CA GLY A 92 8.55 11.66 -20.51
C GLY A 92 9.79 12.18 -21.21
N GLU A 93 9.82 12.06 -22.54
CA GLU A 93 10.82 12.74 -23.38
C GLU A 93 10.20 13.85 -24.25
N SER A 94 8.86 13.89 -24.35
CA SER A 94 8.14 14.68 -25.38
C SER A 94 7.40 15.91 -24.86
N GLY A 95 7.62 16.28 -23.59
CA GLY A 95 7.09 17.49 -22.98
C GLY A 95 5.97 17.26 -21.95
N LEU A 96 5.68 18.33 -21.20
CA LEU A 96 4.68 18.36 -20.15
C LEU A 96 3.38 19.01 -20.65
N VAL A 97 2.25 18.39 -20.38
CA VAL A 97 0.90 18.88 -20.73
C VAL A 97 0.25 19.53 -19.51
N ASP A 98 -0.01 20.83 -19.58
CA ASP A 98 -0.69 21.58 -18.52
C ASP A 98 -2.22 21.43 -18.66
N TYR A 99 -2.74 20.27 -18.27
CA TYR A 99 -4.16 19.95 -18.41
C TYR A 99 -5.07 20.88 -17.59
N ASN A 100 -4.56 21.45 -16.49
CA ASN A 100 -5.28 22.46 -15.71
C ASN A 100 -5.42 23.77 -16.50
N ALA A 101 -4.37 24.21 -17.19
CA ALA A 101 -4.46 25.36 -18.08
C ALA A 101 -5.42 25.10 -19.25
N ALA A 102 -5.33 23.93 -19.89
CA ALA A 102 -6.24 23.53 -20.96
C ALA A 102 -7.71 23.55 -20.50
N ALA A 103 -8.01 22.94 -19.34
CA ALA A 103 -9.37 22.94 -18.79
C ALA A 103 -9.88 24.36 -18.48
N ARG A 104 -9.03 25.24 -17.91
CA ARG A 104 -9.40 26.63 -17.63
C ARG A 104 -9.65 27.45 -18.89
N GLU A 105 -8.87 27.22 -19.94
CA GLU A 105 -9.07 27.89 -21.22
C GLU A 105 -10.39 27.47 -21.87
N VAL A 106 -10.70 26.17 -21.85
CA VAL A 106 -11.89 25.59 -22.50
C VAL A 106 -13.19 25.93 -21.74
N PHE A 107 -13.18 25.83 -20.41
CA PHE A 107 -14.40 25.97 -19.60
C PHE A 107 -14.51 27.31 -18.88
N GLY A 108 -13.41 28.05 -18.72
CA GLY A 108 -13.42 29.38 -18.08
C GLY A 108 -14.14 29.37 -16.72
N PRO A 109 -15.19 30.20 -16.55
CA PRO A 109 -15.94 30.30 -15.30
C PRO A 109 -16.77 29.06 -14.97
N ASP A 110 -17.07 28.20 -15.95
CA ASP A 110 -17.87 26.99 -15.75
C ASP A 110 -17.04 25.82 -15.20
N LEU A 111 -15.71 25.97 -15.13
CA LEU A 111 -14.84 24.98 -14.51
C LEU A 111 -15.01 25.01 -12.99
N LYS A 112 -15.59 23.97 -12.42
CA LYS A 112 -15.73 23.83 -10.97
C LYS A 112 -14.45 23.27 -10.34
N PHE A 113 -13.95 22.17 -10.89
CA PHE A 113 -12.77 21.48 -10.36
C PHE A 113 -12.11 20.63 -11.44
N CYS A 114 -10.78 20.55 -11.39
CA CYS A 114 -10.01 19.68 -12.28
C CYS A 114 -8.95 18.94 -11.45
N THR A 115 -9.04 17.62 -11.45
CA THR A 115 -8.03 16.73 -10.87
C THR A 115 -7.86 15.57 -11.80
N TYR A 116 -6.65 15.27 -12.24
CA TYR A 116 -6.46 14.21 -13.23
C TYR A 116 -7.06 12.88 -12.73
N PRO A 117 -7.82 12.13 -13.56
CA PRO A 117 -8.21 12.43 -14.95
C PRO A 117 -9.54 13.19 -15.10
N ASN A 118 -10.19 13.60 -14.02
CA ASN A 118 -11.55 14.14 -14.00
C ASN A 118 -11.62 15.68 -14.15
N ILE A 119 -12.57 16.13 -14.96
CA ILE A 119 -12.98 17.53 -15.08
C ILE A 119 -14.44 17.63 -14.67
N TYR A 120 -14.73 18.53 -13.73
CA TYR A 120 -16.09 18.81 -13.24
C TYR A 120 -16.51 20.22 -13.63
N ILE A 121 -17.70 20.37 -14.18
CA ILE A 121 -18.26 21.64 -14.64
C ILE A 121 -19.54 22.02 -13.88
N SER A 122 -19.92 23.29 -13.92
CA SER A 122 -21.12 23.81 -13.25
C SER A 122 -22.33 24.06 -14.16
N ALA A 123 -22.14 23.96 -15.47
CA ALA A 123 -23.17 24.27 -16.47
C ALA A 123 -23.30 23.13 -17.49
N GLU A 124 -24.48 23.02 -18.11
CA GLU A 124 -24.64 22.18 -19.30
C GLU A 124 -23.88 22.78 -20.48
N VAL A 125 -23.14 21.95 -21.20
CA VAL A 125 -22.31 22.35 -22.33
C VAL A 125 -22.50 21.38 -23.49
N ASP A 126 -22.17 21.81 -24.70
CA ASP A 126 -21.97 20.89 -25.82
C ASP A 126 -20.72 20.05 -25.55
N ARG A 127 -20.93 18.80 -25.10
CA ARG A 127 -19.84 17.88 -24.74
C ARG A 127 -18.94 17.54 -25.92
N SER A 128 -19.50 17.39 -27.11
CA SER A 128 -18.74 17.06 -28.32
C SER A 128 -17.80 18.21 -28.70
N GLN A 129 -18.32 19.44 -28.69
CA GLN A 129 -17.51 20.63 -28.94
C GLN A 129 -16.40 20.79 -27.89
N LYS A 130 -16.74 20.71 -26.60
CA LYS A 130 -15.78 20.90 -25.50
C LYS A 130 -14.70 19.82 -25.46
N ALA A 131 -15.07 18.58 -25.76
CA ALA A 131 -14.09 17.49 -25.88
C ALA A 131 -13.09 17.76 -27.02
N ARG A 132 -13.55 18.29 -28.16
CA ARG A 132 -12.65 18.67 -29.26
C ARG A 132 -11.75 19.85 -28.91
N GLU A 133 -12.26 20.87 -28.24
CA GLU A 133 -11.45 22.02 -27.77
C GLU A 133 -10.34 21.55 -26.81
N LEU A 134 -10.61 20.59 -25.92
CA LEU A 134 -9.59 19.98 -25.05
C LEU A 134 -8.53 19.19 -25.84
N VAL A 135 -8.95 18.44 -26.87
CA VAL A 135 -8.02 17.72 -27.75
C VAL A 135 -7.12 18.70 -28.50
N ASP A 136 -7.68 19.78 -29.05
CA ASP A 136 -6.94 20.84 -29.74
C ASP A 136 -5.98 21.57 -28.79
N ALA A 137 -6.31 21.64 -27.50
CA ALA A 137 -5.42 22.13 -26.44
C ALA A 137 -4.32 21.14 -26.02
N GLY A 138 -4.21 19.99 -26.68
CA GLY A 138 -3.09 19.05 -26.56
C GLY A 138 -3.36 17.79 -25.72
N ILE A 139 -4.60 17.59 -25.25
CA ILE A 139 -5.04 16.35 -24.60
C ILE A 139 -5.21 15.24 -25.65
N ASP A 140 -4.72 14.02 -25.39
CA ASP A 140 -4.75 12.96 -26.41
C ASP A 140 -6.13 12.31 -26.53
N PHE A 141 -6.77 12.05 -25.39
CA PHE A 141 -8.13 11.49 -25.33
C PHE A 141 -8.99 12.22 -24.33
N VAL A 142 -10.24 12.48 -24.71
CA VAL A 142 -11.27 13.04 -23.84
C VAL A 142 -12.51 12.14 -23.91
N PHE A 143 -12.89 11.58 -22.77
CA PHE A 143 -14.02 10.68 -22.63
C PHE A 143 -15.18 11.40 -21.95
N TYR A 144 -16.39 11.14 -22.42
CA TYR A 144 -17.62 11.61 -21.78
C TYR A 144 -18.76 10.64 -22.08
N ARG A 145 -19.85 10.76 -21.32
CA ARG A 145 -21.07 9.97 -21.55
C ARG A 145 -22.06 10.71 -22.45
N GLU A 146 -22.67 9.96 -23.35
CA GLU A 146 -23.82 10.36 -24.15
C GLU A 146 -24.90 9.26 -24.04
N GLY A 147 -25.82 9.44 -23.09
CA GLY A 147 -26.74 8.38 -22.68
C GLY A 147 -25.99 7.17 -22.09
N GLU A 148 -26.21 6.01 -22.70
CA GLU A 148 -25.54 4.73 -22.39
C GLU A 148 -24.24 4.51 -23.18
N THR A 149 -23.86 5.46 -24.06
CA THR A 149 -22.62 5.35 -24.83
C THR A 149 -21.52 6.17 -24.17
N VAL A 150 -20.31 5.61 -24.08
CA VAL A 150 -19.11 6.39 -23.77
C VAL A 150 -18.46 6.80 -25.09
N VAL A 151 -18.24 8.10 -25.25
CA VAL A 151 -17.60 8.69 -26.42
C VAL A 151 -16.18 9.08 -26.05
N ALA A 152 -15.22 8.68 -26.88
CA ALA A 152 -13.81 9.03 -26.79
C ALA A 152 -13.44 9.97 -27.94
N CYS A 153 -13.20 11.23 -27.64
CA CYS A 153 -12.69 12.22 -28.60
C CYS A 153 -11.16 12.17 -28.64
N HIS A 154 -10.60 12.16 -29.85
CA HIS A 154 -9.15 12.23 -30.09
C HIS A 154 -8.86 12.98 -31.39
N GLY A 155 -7.58 13.32 -31.65
CA GLY A 155 -7.20 14.15 -32.81
C GLY A 155 -7.52 13.54 -34.19
N GLY A 156 -7.83 12.25 -34.25
CA GLY A 156 -8.12 11.52 -35.48
C GLY A 156 -9.59 11.17 -35.69
N GLY A 157 -10.50 11.57 -34.78
CA GLY A 157 -11.92 11.21 -34.86
C GLY A 157 -12.60 10.99 -33.51
N LEU A 158 -13.61 10.12 -33.52
CA LEU A 158 -14.34 9.70 -32.32
C LEU A 158 -14.34 8.18 -32.24
N ALA A 159 -14.24 7.67 -31.03
CA ALA A 159 -14.45 6.27 -30.70
C ALA A 159 -15.66 6.13 -29.76
N TYR A 160 -16.34 4.99 -29.83
CA TYR A 160 -17.58 4.72 -29.10
C TYR A 160 -17.48 3.37 -28.40
N PHE A 161 -17.84 3.37 -27.12
CA PHE A 161 -17.94 2.17 -26.29
C PHE A 161 -19.38 2.01 -25.82
N THR A 162 -19.94 0.83 -26.04
CA THR A 162 -21.27 0.45 -25.55
C THR A 162 -21.16 -0.88 -24.84
N GLU A 163 -21.96 -1.07 -23.81
CA GLU A 163 -22.04 -2.31 -23.06
C GLU A 163 -23.50 -2.82 -23.05
N HIS A 164 -23.65 -4.14 -23.16
CA HIS A 164 -24.93 -4.82 -23.01
C HIS A 164 -24.69 -6.23 -22.48
N ASP A 165 -25.31 -6.57 -21.35
CA ASP A 165 -25.23 -7.88 -20.69
C ASP A 165 -23.79 -8.39 -20.43
N GLY A 166 -22.89 -7.49 -20.02
CA GLY A 166 -21.48 -7.77 -19.73
C GLY A 166 -20.58 -7.82 -20.97
N LEU A 167 -21.12 -7.56 -22.16
CA LEU A 167 -20.38 -7.55 -23.41
C LEU A 167 -20.17 -6.13 -23.91
N PHE A 168 -18.92 -5.82 -24.25
CA PHE A 168 -18.48 -4.50 -24.67
C PHE A 168 -18.21 -4.49 -26.16
N ARG A 169 -18.68 -3.44 -26.84
CA ARG A 169 -18.45 -3.21 -28.26
C ARG A 169 -17.71 -1.91 -28.48
N TYR A 170 -16.80 -1.93 -29.45
CA TYR A 170 -16.01 -0.79 -29.88
C TYR A 170 -16.33 -0.44 -31.34
N THR A 171 -16.51 0.85 -31.62
CA THR A 171 -16.56 1.37 -32.99
C THR A 171 -15.90 2.74 -33.05
N PHE A 172 -15.58 3.23 -34.25
CA PHE A 172 -14.98 4.55 -34.41
C PHE A 172 -15.43 5.24 -35.70
N THR A 173 -15.20 6.55 -35.77
CA THR A 173 -15.31 7.39 -36.97
C THR A 173 -13.98 8.10 -37.19
N GLY A 174 -13.55 8.23 -38.44
CA GLY A 174 -12.22 8.74 -38.76
C GLY A 174 -11.18 7.63 -38.73
N SER A 175 -10.19 7.74 -37.84
CA SER A 175 -9.12 6.74 -37.66
C SER A 175 -9.37 5.86 -36.43
N ASP A 176 -8.86 4.62 -36.44
CA ASP A 176 -8.87 3.72 -35.27
C ASP A 176 -7.74 4.15 -34.31
N PRO A 177 -8.03 4.82 -33.18
CA PRO A 177 -6.99 5.26 -32.24
C PRO A 177 -6.28 4.11 -31.52
N PHE A 178 -6.92 2.95 -31.39
CA PHE A 178 -6.41 1.86 -30.56
C PHE A 178 -5.79 0.73 -31.38
N GLY A 179 -6.06 0.71 -32.69
CA GLY A 179 -5.51 -0.25 -33.64
C GLY A 179 -6.17 -1.63 -33.58
N TYR A 180 -7.33 -1.76 -32.92
CA TYR A 180 -8.00 -3.03 -32.68
C TYR A 180 -8.45 -3.72 -33.97
N TYR A 181 -8.95 -2.97 -34.95
CA TYR A 181 -9.37 -3.57 -36.23
C TYR A 181 -8.18 -4.09 -37.03
N ALA A 182 -7.04 -3.41 -36.97
CA ALA A 182 -5.80 -3.89 -37.59
C ALA A 182 -5.25 -5.14 -36.88
N ALA A 183 -5.52 -5.29 -35.59
CA ALA A 183 -5.17 -6.46 -34.78
C ALA A 183 -6.13 -7.65 -34.95
N GLY A 184 -7.23 -7.49 -35.71
CA GLY A 184 -8.15 -8.57 -36.06
C GLY A 184 -9.55 -8.49 -35.45
N TYR A 185 -9.85 -7.47 -34.64
CA TYR A 185 -11.20 -7.19 -34.16
C TYR A 185 -12.14 -6.90 -35.34
N ARG A 186 -13.36 -7.46 -35.34
CA ARG A 186 -14.32 -7.33 -36.46
C ARG A 186 -15.60 -6.57 -36.07
N GLY A 187 -15.62 -5.92 -34.92
CA GLY A 187 -16.78 -5.16 -34.44
C GLY A 187 -17.80 -5.96 -33.63
N GLU A 188 -17.46 -7.20 -33.26
CA GLU A 188 -18.21 -8.07 -32.35
C GLU A 188 -18.27 -7.52 -30.92
N ALA A 189 -19.25 -7.96 -30.13
CA ALA A 189 -19.29 -7.66 -28.70
C ALA A 189 -18.50 -8.74 -27.96
N LEU A 190 -17.57 -8.32 -27.10
CA LEU A 190 -16.65 -9.20 -26.38
C LEU A 190 -16.78 -9.00 -24.87
N SER A 191 -16.56 -10.05 -24.08
CA SER A 191 -16.45 -9.93 -22.63
C SER A 191 -15.21 -9.13 -22.23
N ARG A 192 -15.10 -8.75 -20.94
CA ARG A 192 -13.90 -8.07 -20.43
C ARG A 192 -12.65 -8.96 -20.57
N GLU A 193 -12.77 -10.26 -20.40
CA GLU A 193 -11.68 -11.24 -20.54
C GLU A 193 -11.25 -11.36 -22.00
N GLU A 194 -12.20 -11.51 -22.92
CA GLU A 194 -11.92 -11.56 -24.37
C GLU A 194 -11.25 -10.28 -24.86
N TRP A 195 -11.66 -9.11 -24.36
CA TRP A 195 -10.98 -7.84 -24.64
C TRP A 195 -9.54 -7.81 -24.14
N LEU A 196 -9.29 -8.30 -22.92
CA LEU A 196 -7.95 -8.35 -22.36
C LEU A 196 -7.05 -9.30 -23.16
N GLU A 197 -7.51 -10.51 -23.43
CA GLU A 197 -6.78 -11.50 -24.23
C GLU A 197 -6.45 -10.97 -25.64
N LEU A 198 -7.41 -10.34 -26.31
CA LEU A 198 -7.22 -9.79 -27.66
C LEU A 198 -6.18 -8.65 -27.71
N THR A 199 -6.08 -7.87 -26.63
CA THR A 199 -5.39 -6.57 -26.67
C THR A 199 -4.22 -6.42 -25.70
N ALA A 200 -3.89 -7.44 -24.90
CA ALA A 200 -2.83 -7.40 -23.90
C ALA A 200 -1.46 -6.97 -24.45
N ASP A 201 -1.13 -7.41 -25.67
CA ASP A 201 0.14 -7.09 -26.35
C ASP A 201 0.06 -5.83 -27.22
N LEU A 202 -1.13 -5.25 -27.39
CA LEU A 202 -1.32 -4.02 -28.16
C LEU A 202 -0.98 -2.82 -27.30
N ARG A 203 -0.64 -1.69 -27.92
CA ARG A 203 -0.29 -0.45 -27.19
C ARG A 203 -1.36 -0.03 -26.17
N PHE A 204 -2.63 -0.28 -26.44
CA PHE A 204 -3.77 0.14 -25.62
C PHE A 204 -4.56 -1.10 -25.16
N PRO A 205 -4.27 -1.66 -23.98
CA PRO A 205 -4.91 -2.88 -23.51
C PRO A 205 -6.31 -2.59 -22.94
N ALA A 206 -7.30 -3.35 -23.39
CA ALA A 206 -8.65 -3.45 -22.87
C ALA A 206 -9.32 -2.10 -22.55
N VAL A 207 -9.11 -1.08 -23.40
CA VAL A 207 -9.68 0.26 -23.21
C VAL A 207 -11.20 0.25 -23.11
N PRO A 208 -11.96 -0.46 -23.98
CA PRO A 208 -13.41 -0.37 -23.95
C PRO A 208 -14.04 -0.77 -22.61
N PRO A 209 -13.76 -1.96 -22.02
CA PRO A 209 -14.30 -2.29 -20.71
C PRO A 209 -13.74 -1.38 -19.61
N ASN A 210 -12.44 -1.06 -19.61
CA ASN A 210 -11.84 -0.22 -18.57
C ASN A 210 -12.46 1.17 -18.48
N VAL A 211 -12.50 1.87 -19.61
CA VAL A 211 -12.98 3.25 -19.66
C VAL A 211 -14.50 3.27 -19.47
N TYR A 212 -15.23 2.33 -20.07
CA TYR A 212 -16.68 2.27 -19.88
C TYR A 212 -17.04 2.11 -18.41
N SER A 213 -16.46 1.12 -17.73
CA SER A 213 -16.72 0.85 -16.31
C SER A 213 -16.31 2.02 -15.41
N TYR A 214 -15.20 2.70 -15.71
CA TYR A 214 -14.78 3.90 -14.98
C TYR A 214 -15.83 5.02 -15.04
N LEU A 215 -16.38 5.29 -16.23
CA LEU A 215 -17.41 6.33 -16.43
C LEU A 215 -18.80 5.96 -15.87
N GLN A 216 -19.00 4.73 -15.38
CA GLN A 216 -20.21 4.37 -14.64
C GLN A 216 -20.18 4.79 -13.17
N ASN A 217 -19.02 5.19 -12.64
CA ASN A 217 -18.91 5.65 -11.27
C ASN A 217 -19.71 6.96 -11.06
N PRO A 218 -20.62 7.06 -10.07
CA PRO A 218 -21.43 8.26 -9.86
C PRO A 218 -20.61 9.51 -9.46
N TYR A 219 -19.34 9.34 -9.08
CA TYR A 219 -18.43 10.42 -8.72
C TYR A 219 -17.43 10.77 -9.83
N VAL A 220 -17.53 10.14 -11.01
CA VAL A 220 -16.69 10.48 -12.17
C VAL A 220 -16.94 11.92 -12.63
N GLY A 221 -15.93 12.55 -13.22
CA GLY A 221 -16.06 13.87 -13.83
C GLY A 221 -17.00 13.90 -15.03
N ASP A 222 -17.47 15.09 -15.39
CA ASP A 222 -18.25 15.33 -16.60
C ASP A 222 -17.44 15.01 -17.88
N PHE A 223 -16.12 15.20 -17.80
CA PHE A 223 -15.14 14.70 -18.75
C PHE A 223 -14.02 13.96 -18.03
N VAL A 224 -13.51 12.91 -18.67
CA VAL A 224 -12.33 12.17 -18.23
C VAL A 224 -11.26 12.33 -19.30
N ILE A 225 -10.05 12.74 -18.94
CA ILE A 225 -8.96 12.97 -19.88
C ILE A 225 -7.87 11.90 -19.74
N SER A 226 -7.24 11.55 -20.86
CA SER A 226 -6.01 10.75 -20.87
C SER A 226 -4.92 11.43 -21.67
N ILE A 227 -3.73 11.53 -21.06
CA ILE A 227 -2.50 11.98 -21.72
C ILE A 227 -1.65 10.74 -21.98
N THR A 228 -1.31 10.53 -23.24
CA THR A 228 -0.65 9.32 -23.71
C THR A 228 0.87 9.50 -23.67
N PRO A 229 1.62 8.59 -23.01
CA PRO A 229 3.07 8.55 -23.08
C PRO A 229 3.57 8.57 -24.54
N PRO A 230 4.67 9.28 -24.85
CA PRO A 230 5.65 9.90 -23.94
C PRO A 230 5.31 11.31 -23.43
N LYS A 231 4.11 11.84 -23.66
CA LYS A 231 3.65 13.07 -22.98
C LYS A 231 3.35 12.76 -21.52
N LEU A 232 3.65 13.69 -20.62
CA LEU A 232 3.30 13.58 -19.20
C LEU A 232 2.44 14.76 -18.76
N PRO A 233 1.52 14.60 -17.81
CA PRO A 233 0.86 15.73 -17.19
C PRO A 233 1.86 16.56 -16.37
N LYS A 234 1.75 17.88 -16.48
CA LYS A 234 2.49 18.82 -15.65
C LYS A 234 1.94 18.79 -14.24
N THR A 235 2.76 18.37 -13.29
CA THR A 235 2.40 18.29 -11.86
C THR A 235 3.50 18.94 -11.01
N PRO A 236 3.26 19.23 -9.71
CA PRO A 236 4.30 19.78 -8.86
C PRO A 236 5.50 18.83 -8.61
N LEU A 237 5.28 17.51 -8.62
CA LEU A 237 6.28 16.52 -8.17
C LEU A 237 6.56 15.36 -9.15
N SER A 238 5.73 15.18 -10.19
CA SER A 238 5.76 14.02 -11.09
C SER A 238 5.96 14.43 -12.55
N ASN A 239 7.06 15.14 -12.82
CA ASN A 239 7.38 15.68 -14.16
C ASN A 239 8.43 14.86 -14.92
N LYS A 240 9.10 13.88 -14.28
CA LYS A 240 10.08 13.03 -14.96
C LYS A 240 9.50 11.70 -15.43
N ALA A 241 8.47 11.24 -14.73
CA ALA A 241 7.74 10.04 -15.03
C ALA A 241 6.29 10.19 -14.52
N ASN A 242 5.36 9.50 -15.15
CA ASN A 242 3.97 9.42 -14.71
C ASN A 242 3.32 8.13 -15.22
N HIS A 243 2.12 7.81 -14.72
CA HIS A 243 1.40 6.56 -15.01
C HIS A 243 -0.08 6.85 -15.31
N THR A 244 -0.29 7.78 -16.24
CA THR A 244 -1.57 8.46 -16.45
C THR A 244 -2.26 8.07 -17.76
N GLY A 245 -1.57 7.38 -18.64
CA GLY A 245 -2.08 6.97 -19.94
C GLY A 245 -2.89 5.70 -19.91
N LEU A 246 -3.41 5.35 -21.08
CA LEU A 246 -4.12 4.10 -21.34
C LEU A 246 -3.23 3.06 -22.01
N THR A 247 -1.90 3.23 -21.94
CA THR A 247 -0.96 2.38 -22.65
C THR A 247 -0.50 1.21 -21.79
N THR A 248 0.05 0.16 -22.42
CA THR A 248 0.60 -1.00 -21.72
C THR A 248 1.67 -0.65 -20.69
N THR A 249 2.46 0.39 -20.95
CA THR A 249 3.47 0.89 -20.00
C THR A 249 2.89 1.37 -18.67
N ASP A 250 1.62 1.76 -18.64
CA ASP A 250 0.92 2.28 -17.47
C ASP A 250 -0.09 1.26 -16.90
N LEU A 251 -0.73 0.47 -17.77
CA LEU A 251 -1.82 -0.44 -17.39
C LEU A 251 -1.41 -1.92 -17.25
N MET A 252 -0.39 -2.39 -17.98
CA MET A 252 0.06 -3.78 -17.87
C MET A 252 1.14 -3.91 -16.81
N VAL A 253 0.89 -4.79 -15.85
CA VAL A 253 1.77 -5.05 -14.71
C VAL A 253 2.03 -6.55 -14.57
N PRO A 254 3.21 -6.95 -14.10
CA PRO A 254 3.45 -8.35 -13.79
C PRO A 254 2.64 -8.76 -12.56
N ILE A 255 2.09 -9.97 -12.60
CA ILE A 255 1.54 -10.66 -11.43
C ILE A 255 2.30 -11.99 -11.32
N LEU A 256 3.08 -12.12 -10.25
CA LEU A 256 3.89 -13.29 -9.97
C LEU A 256 3.28 -14.04 -8.78
N LEU A 257 2.96 -15.30 -8.98
CA LEU A 257 2.27 -16.15 -8.03
C LEU A 257 3.16 -17.34 -7.66
N LYS A 258 3.29 -17.64 -6.37
CA LYS A 258 4.00 -18.81 -5.85
C LYS A 258 3.20 -19.45 -4.73
N GLY A 259 3.01 -20.76 -4.78
CA GLY A 259 2.40 -21.53 -3.70
C GLY A 259 1.29 -22.46 -4.19
N PRO A 260 0.90 -23.44 -3.37
CA PRO A 260 -0.05 -24.49 -3.77
C PRO A 260 -1.45 -23.96 -4.09
N ALA A 261 -1.85 -22.80 -3.56
CA ALA A 261 -3.16 -22.22 -3.82
C ALA A 261 -3.30 -21.62 -5.25
N PHE A 262 -2.23 -21.61 -6.05
CA PHE A 262 -2.21 -21.03 -7.39
C PHE A 262 -2.00 -22.05 -8.50
N GLU A 263 -1.95 -23.35 -8.21
CA GLU A 263 -1.69 -24.36 -9.24
C GLU A 263 -2.75 -24.36 -10.36
N GLN A 264 -4.00 -24.03 -10.04
CA GLN A 264 -5.07 -23.86 -11.03
C GLN A 264 -4.87 -22.67 -11.99
N LEU A 265 -3.99 -21.74 -11.64
CA LEU A 265 -3.68 -20.55 -12.45
C LEU A 265 -2.45 -20.75 -13.34
N ARG A 266 -1.81 -21.92 -13.25
CA ARG A 266 -0.63 -22.22 -14.05
C ARG A 266 -0.98 -22.17 -15.55
N GLY A 267 -0.27 -21.31 -16.28
CA GLY A 267 -0.48 -21.11 -17.72
C GLY A 267 -1.48 -20.00 -18.06
N MET A 268 -2.08 -19.35 -17.07
CA MET A 268 -2.85 -18.12 -17.29
C MET A 268 -1.88 -16.99 -17.67
N GLU A 269 -2.09 -16.40 -18.85
CA GLU A 269 -1.20 -15.35 -19.38
C GLU A 269 -1.65 -13.94 -18.99
N THR A 270 -2.96 -13.73 -18.82
CA THR A 270 -3.56 -12.42 -18.52
C THR A 270 -4.59 -12.54 -17.42
N MET A 271 -4.66 -11.54 -16.54
CA MET A 271 -5.63 -11.44 -15.45
C MET A 271 -5.99 -9.99 -15.20
N TRP A 272 -7.26 -9.72 -14.91
CA TRP A 272 -7.71 -8.45 -14.35
C TRP A 272 -7.26 -8.35 -12.90
N LEU A 273 -6.41 -7.37 -12.57
CA LEU A 273 -5.80 -7.29 -11.23
C LEU A 273 -6.84 -7.18 -10.10
N HIS A 274 -7.96 -6.50 -10.34
CA HIS A 274 -9.02 -6.36 -9.33
C HIS A 274 -9.77 -7.68 -9.04
N ASP A 275 -9.61 -8.71 -9.88
CA ASP A 275 -10.17 -10.03 -9.63
C ASP A 275 -9.26 -10.92 -8.76
N LEU A 276 -8.00 -10.52 -8.58
CA LEU A 276 -6.99 -11.31 -7.88
C LEU A 276 -7.46 -11.77 -6.50
N TYR A 277 -8.01 -10.86 -5.70
CA TYR A 277 -8.44 -11.17 -4.33
C TYR A 277 -9.94 -11.47 -4.21
N SER A 278 -10.76 -11.17 -5.22
CA SER A 278 -12.19 -11.49 -5.19
C SER A 278 -12.48 -12.90 -5.74
N GLU A 279 -11.68 -13.37 -6.70
CA GLU A 279 -11.92 -14.63 -7.41
C GLU A 279 -10.83 -15.67 -7.16
N TYR A 280 -9.56 -15.26 -7.17
CA TYR A 280 -8.44 -16.21 -7.27
C TYR A 280 -7.72 -16.51 -5.94
N ALA A 281 -7.58 -15.50 -5.08
CA ALA A 281 -6.93 -15.61 -3.78
C ALA A 281 -7.69 -14.78 -2.71
N PRO A 282 -8.87 -15.23 -2.26
CA PRO A 282 -9.61 -14.52 -1.23
C PRO A 282 -8.80 -14.37 0.05
N VAL A 283 -8.62 -13.12 0.50
CA VAL A 283 -7.98 -12.75 1.75
C VAL A 283 -8.95 -11.91 2.57
N ASP A 284 -9.15 -12.26 3.84
CA ASP A 284 -9.92 -11.44 4.77
C ASP A 284 -9.07 -10.25 5.23
N PHE A 285 -9.10 -9.18 4.43
CA PHE A 285 -8.38 -7.95 4.76
C PHE A 285 -8.94 -7.26 6.01
N ASP A 286 -10.14 -7.62 6.48
CA ASP A 286 -10.77 -7.04 7.66
C ASP A 286 -10.53 -7.87 8.93
N PHE A 287 -9.78 -8.98 8.83
CA PHE A 287 -9.43 -9.80 9.98
C PHE A 287 -8.73 -8.97 11.08
N VAL A 288 -9.27 -9.09 12.29
CA VAL A 288 -8.70 -8.50 13.50
C VAL A 288 -8.30 -9.63 14.45
N PRO A 289 -7.02 -9.69 14.89
CA PRO A 289 -6.59 -10.69 15.85
C PRO A 289 -7.41 -10.59 17.15
N ALA A 290 -7.64 -11.70 17.83
CA ALA A 290 -8.36 -11.68 19.11
C ALA A 290 -7.54 -10.97 20.20
N ARG A 291 -6.23 -11.24 20.25
CA ARG A 291 -5.28 -10.67 21.22
C ARG A 291 -3.84 -10.71 20.70
N ASP A 292 -2.95 -9.94 21.34
CA ASP A 292 -1.50 -10.15 21.23
C ASP A 292 -1.05 -11.34 22.13
N GLN A 293 0.18 -11.82 21.94
CA GLN A 293 0.77 -12.85 22.81
C GLN A 293 1.01 -12.30 24.23
N ASN A 294 0.96 -13.20 25.22
CA ASN A 294 1.33 -12.91 26.61
C ASN A 294 2.83 -13.17 26.79
N LYS A 295 3.44 -12.50 27.76
CA LYS A 295 4.87 -12.64 28.05
C LYS A 295 5.12 -12.72 29.54
N VAL A 296 6.11 -13.50 29.94
CA VAL A 296 6.69 -13.47 31.28
C VAL A 296 8.20 -13.41 31.16
N ALA A 297 8.84 -12.45 31.81
CA ALA A 297 10.28 -12.33 31.87
C ALA A 297 10.78 -12.40 33.31
N ALA A 298 11.92 -13.05 33.51
CA ALA A 298 12.61 -13.12 34.79
C ALA A 298 14.08 -12.78 34.57
N PHE A 299 14.60 -11.81 35.32
CA PHE A 299 15.98 -11.37 35.21
C PHE A 299 16.57 -10.99 36.57
N SER A 300 17.89 -11.09 36.65
CA SER A 300 18.63 -10.65 37.84
C SER A 300 18.84 -9.13 37.81
N SER A 301 18.71 -8.49 38.96
CA SER A 301 19.05 -7.08 39.18
C SER A 301 19.94 -6.94 40.43
N PRO A 302 20.77 -5.89 40.55
CA PRO A 302 21.55 -5.60 41.76
C PRO A 302 20.70 -5.60 43.05
N ASN A 303 19.41 -5.29 42.93
CA ASN A 303 18.47 -5.18 44.05
C ASN A 303 17.62 -6.45 44.27
N GLY A 304 17.92 -7.54 43.57
CA GLY A 304 17.20 -8.82 43.66
C GLY A 304 16.58 -9.27 42.33
N PRO A 305 15.90 -10.43 42.31
CA PRO A 305 15.22 -10.92 41.12
C PRO A 305 14.03 -10.03 40.78
N VAL A 306 13.81 -9.83 39.47
CA VAL A 306 12.66 -9.11 38.94
C VAL A 306 11.87 -10.04 38.02
N VAL A 307 10.55 -10.02 38.17
CA VAL A 307 9.60 -10.73 37.30
C VAL A 307 8.70 -9.70 36.65
N ASP A 308 8.56 -9.80 35.33
CA ASP A 308 7.72 -8.93 34.51
C ASP A 308 6.71 -9.79 33.76
N LEU A 309 5.42 -9.50 33.90
CA LEU A 309 4.31 -10.23 33.30
C LEU A 309 3.52 -9.28 32.43
N GLU A 310 3.39 -9.58 31.15
CA GLU A 310 2.54 -8.86 30.20
C GLU A 310 1.40 -9.78 29.73
N LEU A 311 0.16 -9.36 29.96
CA LEU A 311 -1.04 -10.09 29.56
C LEU A 311 -1.84 -9.25 28.57
N SER A 312 -2.23 -9.84 27.45
CA SER A 312 -2.99 -9.17 26.39
C SER A 312 -4.41 -9.73 26.36
N PRO A 313 -5.37 -9.18 27.11
CA PRO A 313 -6.75 -9.70 27.15
C PRO A 313 -7.52 -9.45 25.85
N ALA A 314 -7.10 -8.45 25.07
CA ALA A 314 -7.69 -8.11 23.79
C ALA A 314 -6.59 -7.54 22.86
N TYR A 315 -6.86 -7.53 21.56
CA TYR A 315 -5.93 -6.93 20.61
C TYR A 315 -5.72 -5.45 20.91
N ARG A 316 -4.45 -5.02 20.91
CA ARG A 316 -3.99 -3.64 21.23
C ARG A 316 -4.11 -3.21 22.68
N LEU A 317 -4.51 -4.11 23.57
CA LEU A 317 -4.58 -3.85 25.00
C LEU A 317 -3.69 -4.85 25.74
N ARG A 318 -2.78 -4.34 26.57
CA ARG A 318 -2.02 -5.18 27.50
C ARG A 318 -2.02 -4.64 28.92
N SER A 319 -1.97 -5.55 29.88
CA SER A 319 -1.72 -5.28 31.29
C SER A 319 -0.33 -5.76 31.64
N ARG A 320 0.40 -4.97 32.43
CA ARG A 320 1.77 -5.27 32.86
C ARG A 320 1.85 -5.33 34.37
N LEU A 321 2.50 -6.35 34.91
CA LEU A 321 2.85 -6.48 36.30
C LEU A 321 4.37 -6.69 36.41
N GLU A 322 5.08 -5.72 36.99
CA GLU A 322 6.50 -5.87 37.32
C GLU A 322 6.66 -5.99 38.84
N MET A 323 7.35 -7.03 39.30
CA MET A 323 7.65 -7.29 40.69
C MET A 323 9.16 -7.29 40.89
N ALA A 324 9.66 -6.40 41.75
CA ALA A 324 11.07 -6.34 42.14
C ALA A 324 11.23 -6.85 43.59
N GLY A 325 11.75 -8.07 43.74
CA GLY A 325 11.77 -8.76 45.04
C GLY A 325 10.37 -8.97 45.62
N LEU A 326 10.24 -8.94 46.94
CA LEU A 326 8.96 -9.05 47.67
C LEU A 326 8.39 -7.69 48.12
N HIS A 327 9.04 -6.59 47.74
CA HIS A 327 8.81 -5.29 48.34
C HIS A 327 8.26 -4.25 47.37
N SER A 328 8.38 -4.41 46.06
CA SER A 328 7.79 -3.45 45.11
C SER A 328 7.08 -4.15 43.97
N ALA A 329 5.88 -3.66 43.66
CA ALA A 329 5.13 -4.07 42.49
C ALA A 329 4.63 -2.84 41.73
N SER A 330 4.63 -2.92 40.40
CA SER A 330 3.95 -1.96 39.54
C SER A 330 2.97 -2.68 38.64
N LEU A 331 1.77 -2.10 38.52
CA LEU A 331 0.69 -2.59 37.66
C LEU A 331 0.33 -1.48 36.69
N GLY A 332 0.21 -1.80 35.40
CA GLY A 332 -0.19 -0.84 34.37
C GLY A 332 -1.06 -1.45 33.30
N VAL A 333 -1.77 -0.57 32.59
CA VAL A 333 -2.53 -0.91 31.38
C VAL A 333 -2.05 -0.01 30.26
N GLU A 334 -1.78 -0.62 29.10
CA GLU A 334 -1.22 0.04 27.94
C GLU A 334 -2.05 -0.25 26.68
N TRP A 335 -2.15 0.77 25.83
CA TRP A 335 -2.82 0.73 24.54
C TRP A 335 -1.83 0.97 23.41
N ASP A 336 -1.90 0.14 22.36
CA ASP A 336 -1.09 0.26 21.15
C ASP A 336 -1.61 1.41 20.28
N LEU A 337 -0.88 2.53 20.30
CA LEU A 337 -1.21 3.72 19.52
C LEU A 337 -0.80 3.57 18.05
N TYR A 338 0.35 2.95 17.79
CA TYR A 338 0.94 2.87 16.46
C TYR A 338 1.74 1.58 16.34
N SER A 339 1.54 0.85 15.24
CA SER A 339 2.24 -0.40 14.97
C SER A 339 2.55 -0.54 13.50
N THR A 340 3.76 -1.02 13.21
CA THR A 340 4.26 -1.38 11.88
C THR A 340 4.94 -2.74 11.96
N PHE A 341 5.48 -3.21 10.84
CA PHE A 341 6.32 -4.40 10.83
C PHE A 341 7.54 -4.28 11.75
N LEU A 342 8.11 -3.08 11.89
CA LEU A 342 9.30 -2.82 12.71
C LEU A 342 8.98 -2.29 14.11
N SER A 343 8.02 -1.39 14.22
CA SER A 343 7.91 -0.52 15.39
C SER A 343 6.54 -0.61 16.03
N ARG A 344 6.47 -0.54 17.36
CA ARG A 344 5.22 -0.34 18.11
C ARG A 344 5.37 0.78 19.13
N ILE A 345 4.31 1.56 19.32
CA ILE A 345 4.22 2.60 20.34
C ILE A 345 3.03 2.30 21.24
N TRP A 346 3.32 2.08 22.50
CA TRP A 346 2.33 1.86 23.56
C TRP A 346 2.24 3.08 24.45
N LEU A 347 1.05 3.44 24.89
CA LEU A 347 0.81 4.45 25.91
C LEU A 347 -0.05 3.88 27.01
N GLY A 348 0.26 4.21 28.27
CA GLY A 348 -0.44 3.63 29.38
C GLY A 348 -0.34 4.41 30.67
N ALA A 349 -1.11 3.93 31.64
CA ALA A 349 -1.11 4.42 33.01
C ALA A 349 -1.19 3.24 33.98
N GLY A 350 -0.80 3.48 35.22
CA GLY A 350 -0.70 2.43 36.22
C GLY A 350 -0.49 2.96 37.63
N ALA A 351 -0.11 2.07 38.52
CA ALA A 351 0.26 2.39 39.88
C ALA A 351 1.48 1.57 40.30
N LYS A 352 2.34 2.19 41.10
CA LYS A 352 3.43 1.55 41.81
C LYS A 352 3.06 1.47 43.28
N VAL A 353 3.24 0.30 43.87
CA VAL A 353 3.10 0.05 45.29
C VAL A 353 4.46 -0.35 45.82
N ALA A 354 5.01 0.46 46.72
CA ALA A 354 6.23 0.18 47.47
C ALA A 354 6.08 0.69 48.92
N PRO A 355 6.79 0.09 49.89
CA PRO A 355 6.69 0.41 51.32
C PRO A 355 6.86 1.89 51.65
N GLU A 356 7.73 2.59 50.92
CA GLU A 356 8.09 3.97 51.21
C GLU A 356 7.43 4.99 50.28
N GLU A 357 7.02 4.58 49.08
CA GLU A 357 6.52 5.50 48.05
C GLU A 357 5.59 4.78 47.08
N SER A 358 4.29 5.08 47.15
CA SER A 358 3.31 4.67 46.15
C SER A 358 3.01 5.83 45.21
N ALA A 359 2.89 5.55 43.92
CA ALA A 359 2.72 6.59 42.90
C ALA A 359 1.79 6.13 41.79
N ILE A 360 1.11 7.09 41.16
CA ILE A 360 0.43 6.87 39.89
C ILE A 360 1.49 6.96 38.78
N LEU A 361 1.45 6.02 37.85
CA LEU A 361 2.37 5.94 36.72
C LEU A 361 1.65 6.40 35.46
N VAL A 362 2.33 7.19 34.64
CA VAL A 362 1.93 7.47 33.26
C VAL A 362 3.16 7.28 32.38
N GLY A 363 3.02 6.64 31.23
CA GLY A 363 4.20 6.32 30.44
C GLY A 363 3.89 5.84 29.04
N GLY A 364 4.97 5.47 28.35
CA GLY A 364 4.91 4.89 27.03
C GLY A 364 6.09 3.97 26.76
N VAL A 365 5.91 3.11 25.76
CA VAL A 365 6.92 2.16 25.31
C VAL A 365 7.07 2.27 23.81
N TYR A 366 8.30 2.47 23.36
CA TYR A 366 8.67 2.26 21.97
C TYR A 366 9.33 0.89 21.84
N GLU A 367 8.79 0.03 20.99
CA GLU A 367 9.34 -1.27 20.66
C GLU A 367 9.83 -1.26 19.22
N LEU A 368 10.99 -1.87 18.97
CA LEU A 368 11.56 -2.11 17.65
C LEU A 368 11.87 -3.61 17.54
N THR A 369 11.46 -4.25 16.45
CA THR A 369 11.77 -5.65 16.17
C THR A 369 12.41 -5.78 14.78
N LEU A 370 13.44 -6.59 14.69
CA LEU A 370 14.25 -6.88 13.52
C LEU A 370 14.57 -8.38 13.49
N GLY A 371 13.66 -9.16 12.91
CA GLY A 371 13.72 -10.62 12.92
C GLY A 371 13.77 -11.14 14.34
N ARG A 372 14.91 -11.73 14.72
CA ARG A 372 15.12 -12.30 16.07
C ARG A 372 15.55 -11.29 17.13
N LEU A 373 15.91 -10.06 16.73
CA LEU A 373 16.32 -9.02 17.67
C LEU A 373 15.14 -8.09 17.95
N SER A 374 14.85 -7.84 19.23
CA SER A 374 13.94 -6.78 19.66
C SER A 374 14.64 -5.81 20.60
N ALA A 375 14.24 -4.55 20.53
CA ALA A 375 14.66 -3.50 21.45
C ALA A 375 13.42 -2.78 21.98
N ALA A 376 13.44 -2.34 23.23
CA ALA A 376 12.40 -1.50 23.76
C ALA A 376 12.97 -0.37 24.63
N ALA A 377 12.35 0.81 24.52
CA ALA A 377 12.60 1.96 25.37
C ALA A 377 11.29 2.32 26.08
N ARG A 378 11.29 2.25 27.41
CA ARG A 378 10.14 2.51 28.27
C ARG A 378 10.38 3.80 29.04
N PHE A 379 9.49 4.75 28.84
CA PHE A 379 9.44 5.98 29.63
C PHE A 379 8.30 5.87 30.64
N THR A 380 8.60 6.15 31.91
CA THR A 380 7.62 6.18 33.00
C THR A 380 7.75 7.48 33.77
N TYR A 381 6.62 8.11 34.07
CA TYR A 381 6.52 9.28 34.94
C TYR A 381 5.70 8.93 36.20
N GLU A 382 6.29 9.16 37.37
CA GLU A 382 5.65 8.98 38.67
C GLU A 382 4.99 10.29 39.13
N VAL A 383 3.66 10.32 39.08
CA VAL A 383 2.84 11.47 39.49
C VAL A 383 2.82 11.57 41.01
N GLY A 384 3.14 12.75 41.53
CA GLY A 384 3.28 13.01 42.97
C GLY A 384 4.75 13.22 43.34
N PRO A 385 5.59 12.17 43.25
CA PRO A 385 7.05 12.30 43.39
C PRO A 385 7.72 13.18 42.34
N ASN A 386 7.07 13.36 41.17
CA ASN A 386 7.59 14.09 40.01
C ASN A 386 8.93 13.52 39.52
N LYS A 387 9.03 12.19 39.49
CA LYS A 387 10.19 11.44 39.00
C LYS A 387 9.87 10.86 37.64
N TRP A 388 10.90 10.71 36.81
CA TRP A 388 10.78 9.97 35.57
C TRP A 388 11.91 8.94 35.46
N GLU A 389 11.62 7.85 34.77
CA GLU A 389 12.55 6.76 34.50
C GLU A 389 12.53 6.46 33.00
N LEU A 390 13.71 6.14 32.45
CA LEU A 390 13.88 5.61 31.12
C LEU A 390 14.61 4.26 31.22
N ALA A 391 13.89 3.18 30.89
CA ALA A 391 14.43 1.83 30.89
C ALA A 391 14.59 1.32 29.45
N HIS A 392 15.69 0.61 29.20
CA HIS A 392 15.97 0.03 27.89
C HIS A 392 16.15 -1.48 28.00
N SER A 393 15.63 -2.22 27.03
CA SER A 393 15.84 -3.65 26.92
C SER A 393 16.21 -4.07 25.51
N LEU A 394 17.00 -5.14 25.43
CA LEU A 394 17.31 -5.86 24.20
C LEU A 394 16.92 -7.32 24.42
N ALA A 395 16.26 -7.92 23.44
CA ALA A 395 15.87 -9.32 23.46
C ALA A 395 16.34 -10.01 22.19
N TRP A 396 16.86 -11.23 22.35
CA TRP A 396 17.19 -12.13 21.25
C TRP A 396 16.30 -13.37 21.32
N ASN A 397 15.47 -13.56 20.31
CA ASN A 397 14.56 -14.70 20.19
C ASN A 397 15.36 -15.96 19.83
N LEU A 398 15.44 -16.88 20.78
CA LEU A 398 16.09 -18.18 20.62
C LEU A 398 15.14 -19.15 19.90
N THR A 399 13.84 -19.04 20.18
CA THR A 399 12.74 -19.77 19.53
C THR A 399 11.53 -18.83 19.40
N SER A 400 10.40 -19.32 18.87
CA SER A 400 9.14 -18.57 18.85
C SER A 400 8.60 -18.23 20.25
N GLN A 401 8.96 -19.02 21.26
CA GLN A 401 8.44 -18.86 22.63
C GLN A 401 9.49 -18.39 23.64
N LEU A 402 10.78 -18.48 23.35
CA LEU A 402 11.85 -18.21 24.31
C LEU A 402 12.83 -17.16 23.79
N SER A 403 13.12 -16.17 24.61
CA SER A 403 14.09 -15.11 24.32
C SER A 403 15.08 -14.92 25.48
N ALA A 404 16.34 -14.63 25.13
CA ALA A 404 17.29 -14.07 26.09
C ALA A 404 17.09 -12.55 26.15
N VAL A 405 16.96 -11.97 27.34
CA VAL A 405 16.66 -10.55 27.51
C VAL A 405 17.75 -9.89 28.35
N TRP A 406 18.23 -8.75 27.88
CA TRP A 406 19.11 -7.86 28.61
C TRP A 406 18.36 -6.56 28.93
N GLN A 407 18.09 -6.33 30.21
CA GLN A 407 17.66 -5.03 30.71
C GLN A 407 18.90 -4.19 31.03
N ILE A 408 19.14 -3.17 30.21
CA ILE A 408 20.34 -2.35 30.30
C ILE A 408 20.36 -1.63 31.65
N GLY A 409 21.43 -1.83 32.43
CA GLY A 409 21.58 -1.28 33.78
C GLY A 409 20.94 -2.11 34.89
N ARG A 410 20.15 -3.16 34.57
CA ARG A 410 19.56 -4.07 35.56
C ARG A 410 20.19 -5.47 35.48
N GLY A 411 20.17 -6.12 34.32
CA GLY A 411 20.83 -7.41 34.15
C GLY A 411 20.26 -8.25 33.02
N VAL A 412 20.65 -9.52 32.97
CA VAL A 412 20.26 -10.48 31.92
C VAL A 412 19.30 -11.51 32.50
N GLY A 413 18.39 -11.99 31.67
CA GLY A 413 17.42 -13.01 32.02
C GLY A 413 16.79 -13.66 30.81
N VAL A 414 15.64 -14.27 31.03
CA VAL A 414 14.88 -15.01 30.03
C VAL A 414 13.45 -14.52 29.96
N GLN A 415 12.86 -14.56 28.78
CA GLN A 415 11.46 -14.25 28.54
C GLN A 415 10.79 -15.42 27.82
N PHE A 416 9.60 -15.78 28.28
CA PHE A 416 8.72 -16.75 27.67
C PHE A 416 7.47 -16.07 27.11
N THR A 417 7.01 -16.49 25.93
CA THR A 417 5.88 -15.90 25.20
C THR A 417 4.85 -16.97 24.80
N TRP A 418 3.54 -16.71 24.96
CA TRP A 418 2.45 -17.66 24.64
C TRP A 418 1.07 -17.07 24.28
#